data_AF-A0A2N3AID4-F1
#
_entry.id   AF-A0A2N3AID4-F1
#
_cell.length_a   1.000
_cell.length_b   1.000
_cell.length_c   1.000
_cell.angle_alpha   90.00
_cell.angle_beta   90.00
_cell.angle_gamma   90.00
#
_symmetry.space_group_name_H-M   'P 1'
#
loop_
_entity.id
_entity.type
_entity.pdbx_description
1 polymer ?
#
loop_
_entity_poly.entity_id
_entity_poly.type
_entity_poly.pdbx_seq_one_letter_code
_entity_poly.pdbx_strand_id
1 'polypeptide(L)' 'SNYLLKNKGRIYLIYRSAKLIKLVIALKKYGIETKVVKFIHPRQGENANLVLIEGIKGGKEELKIENPIFQY' A
#
# COMPACT_ATOMS: atom_id res chain seq x y z
N SER A 1 3.30 17.37 14.11
CA SER A 1 4.54 16.92 13.45
C SER A 1 4.18 16.39 12.06
N ASN A 2 4.40 17.18 11.01
CA ASN A 2 3.95 16.92 9.64
C ASN A 2 5.14 16.87 8.65
N TYR A 3 6.31 16.44 9.14
CA TYR A 3 7.59 16.87 8.57
C TYR A 3 8.03 16.14 7.29
N LEU A 4 7.62 14.89 7.05
CA LEU A 4 8.16 14.10 5.93
C LEU A 4 7.33 14.17 4.64
N LEU A 5 6.01 14.34 4.75
CA LEU A 5 5.11 14.39 3.59
C LEU A 5 4.40 15.74 3.54
N LYS A 6 4.60 16.47 2.45
CA LYS A 6 3.74 17.62 2.12
C LYS A 6 2.28 17.18 1.95
N ASN A 7 1.35 18.14 1.98
CA ASN A 7 -0.04 17.86 1.64
C ASN A 7 -0.13 17.23 0.24
N LYS A 8 -0.96 16.20 0.06
CA LYS A 8 -1.04 15.37 -1.15
C LYS A 8 0.29 14.71 -1.55
N GLY A 9 1.26 14.65 -0.64
CA GLY A 9 2.48 13.87 -0.80
C GLY A 9 2.18 12.38 -0.89
N ARG A 10 3.02 11.68 -1.66
CA ARG A 10 2.90 10.23 -1.91
C ARG A 10 3.92 9.47 -1.09
N ILE A 11 3.54 8.28 -0.63
CA ILE A 11 4.47 7.28 -0.11
C ILE A 11 4.30 5.98 -0.85
N TYR A 12 5.41 5.25 -0.96
CA TYR A 12 5.44 3.89 -1.48
C TYR A 12 6.09 3.00 -0.44
N LEU A 13 5.50 1.85 -0.20
CA LEU A 13 5.99 0.90 0.81
C LEU A 13 5.68 -0.53 0.40
N ILE A 14 6.60 -1.44 0.73
CA ILE A 14 6.43 -2.88 0.58
C ILE A 14 6.32 -3.47 1.97
N TYR A 15 5.33 -4.34 2.18
CA TYR A 15 5.10 -4.97 3.47
C TYR A 15 4.59 -6.39 3.32
N ARG A 16 4.55 -7.17 4.42
CA ARG A 16 3.97 -8.52 4.38
C ARG A 16 2.47 -8.46 4.12
N SER A 17 2.03 -9.21 3.10
CA SER A 17 0.62 -9.30 2.69
C SER A 17 -0.29 -9.74 3.84
N ALA A 18 0.16 -10.66 4.70
CA ALA A 18 -0.56 -11.15 5.88
C ALA A 18 -0.92 -10.04 6.89
N LYS A 19 -0.25 -8.88 6.85
CA LYS A 19 -0.51 -7.73 7.72
C LYS A 19 -1.10 -6.53 6.97
N LEU A 20 -1.65 -6.74 5.77
CA LEU A 20 -2.22 -5.68 4.92
C LEU A 20 -3.29 -4.86 5.66
N ILE A 21 -4.25 -5.51 6.31
CA ILE A 21 -5.33 -4.81 7.03
C ILE A 21 -4.75 -3.89 8.13
N LYS A 22 -3.79 -4.39 8.91
CA LYS A 22 -3.12 -3.61 9.95
C LYS A 22 -2.38 -2.40 9.39
N LEU A 23 -1.74 -2.57 8.22
CA LEU A 23 -1.03 -1.51 7.53
C LEU A 23 -1.99 -0.42 7.01
N VAL A 24 -3.09 -0.81 6.35
CA VAL A 24 -4.10 0.14 5.84
C VAL A 24 -4.72 0.94 6.98
N ILE A 25 -5.09 0.29 8.09
CA ILE A 25 -5.62 0.96 9.28
C ILE A 25 -4.59 1.95 9.85
N ALA A 26 -3.32 1.57 9.92
CA ALA A 26 -2.27 2.46 10.40
C ALA A 26 -2.09 3.69 9.48
N LEU A 27 -2.08 3.50 8.16
CA LEU A 27 -2.01 4.61 7.20
C LEU A 27 -3.20 5.57 7.36
N LYS A 28 -4.42 5.02 7.44
CA LYS A 28 -5.65 5.80 7.65
C LYS A 28 -5.59 6.61 8.95
N LYS A 29 -5.12 6.01 10.05
CA LYS A 29 -4.93 6.68 11.35
C LYS A 29 -4.03 7.91 11.25
N TYR A 30 -3.03 7.88 10.36
CA TYR A 30 -2.12 9.01 10.13
C TYR A 30 -2.53 9.92 8.96
N GLY A 31 -3.78 9.81 8.49
CA GLY A 31 -4.31 10.65 7.41
C GLY A 31 -3.68 10.35 6.05
N ILE A 32 -3.14 9.15 5.86
CA ILE A 32 -2.62 8.67 4.59
C ILE A 32 -3.63 7.69 4.02
N GLU A 33 -4.23 8.08 2.89
CA GLU A 33 -5.19 7.23 2.20
C GLU A 33 -4.45 6.22 1.33
N THR A 34 -4.81 4.95 1.44
CA THR A 34 -4.25 3.90 0.58
C THR A 34 -4.90 4.02 -0.80
N LYS A 35 -4.10 4.32 -1.83
CA LYS A 35 -4.59 4.60 -3.19
C LYS A 35 -4.37 3.46 -4.16
N VAL A 36 -3.20 2.82 -4.11
CA VAL A 36 -2.86 1.71 -5.01
C VAL A 36 -2.33 0.55 -4.21
N VAL A 37 -2.75 -0.66 -4.57
CA VAL A 37 -2.25 -1.92 -4.01
C VAL A 37 -1.80 -2.83 -5.14
N LYS A 38 -0.57 -3.35 -5.05
CA LYS A 38 -0.05 -4.44 -5.89
C LYS A 38 0.34 -5.60 -5.01
N PHE A 39 -0.21 -6.77 -5.31
CA PHE A 39 0.21 -8.00 -4.68
C PHE A 39 1.49 -8.52 -5.34
N ILE A 40 2.44 -8.94 -4.52
CA ILE A 40 3.68 -9.52 -4.99
C ILE A 40 3.67 -10.99 -4.58
N HIS A 41 3.75 -11.85 -5.57
CA HIS A 41 3.71 -13.30 -5.44
C HIS A 41 5.12 -13.86 -5.71
N PRO A 42 5.57 -14.89 -4.97
CA PRO A 42 6.83 -15.55 -5.30
C PRO A 42 6.82 -16.11 -6.72
N ARG A 43 5.71 -16.76 -7.10
CA ARG A 43 5.46 -17.38 -8.41
C ARG A 43 3.98 -17.31 -8.78
N GLN A 44 3.67 -17.57 -10.04
CA GLN A 44 2.28 -17.68 -10.50
C GLN A 44 1.55 -18.84 -9.80
N GLY A 45 0.33 -18.57 -9.33
CA GLY A 45 -0.48 -19.55 -8.60
C GLY A 45 -0.18 -19.66 -7.10
N GLU A 46 0.94 -19.11 -6.62
CA GLU A 46 1.23 -19.03 -5.19
C GLU A 46 0.56 -17.81 -4.56
N ASN A 47 0.30 -17.86 -3.24
CA ASN A 47 -0.24 -16.73 -2.51
C ASN A 47 0.77 -15.57 -2.43
N ALA A 48 0.25 -14.33 -2.45
CA ALA A 48 1.09 -13.15 -2.27
C ALA A 48 1.76 -13.17 -0.89
N ASN A 49 3.07 -13.00 -0.84
CA ASN A 49 3.83 -12.88 0.41
C ASN A 49 4.10 -11.41 0.79
N LEU A 50 4.06 -10.52 -0.20
CA LEU A 50 4.30 -9.09 -0.05
C LEU A 50 3.20 -8.29 -0.75
N VAL A 51 3.07 -7.04 -0.34
CA VAL A 51 2.17 -6.06 -0.94
C VAL A 51 2.93 -4.74 -1.08
N LEU A 52 2.91 -4.19 -2.29
CA LEU A 52 3.33 -2.81 -2.53
C LEU A 52 2.12 -1.91 -2.45
N ILE A 53 2.25 -0.83 -1.70
CA ILE A 53 1.19 0.15 -1.48
C ILE A 53 1.68 1.54 -1.87
N GLU A 54 0.83 2.27 -2.58
CA GLU A 54 0.89 3.73 -2.68
C GLU A 54 -0.10 4.34 -1.69
N GLY A 55 0.38 5.27 -0.87
CA GLY A 55 -0.45 6.09 0.01
C GLY A 55 -0.37 7.58 -0.33
N ILE A 56 -1.48 8.31 -0.19
CA ILE A 56 -1.53 9.77 -0.38
C ILE A 56 -2.01 10.45 0.89
N LYS A 57 -1.21 11.37 1.42
CA LYS A 57 -1.58 12.17 2.59
C LYS A 57 -2.70 13.15 2.26
N GLY A 58 -3.79 13.09 3.03
CA GLY A 58 -4.99 13.90 2.77
C GLY A 58 -5.69 13.52 1.45
N GLY A 59 -5.46 12.30 0.96
CA GLY A 59 -6.17 11.75 -0.19
C GLY A 59 -7.65 11.50 0.11
N LYS A 60 -8.48 11.51 -0.93
CA LYS A 60 -9.87 11.05 -0.84
C LYS A 60 -9.94 9.52 -0.90
N GLU A 61 -10.99 8.95 -0.33
CA GLU A 61 -11.23 7.49 -0.39
C GLU A 61 -11.39 7.01 -1.82
N GLU A 62 -10.49 6.12 -2.21
CA GLU A 62 -10.45 5.46 -3.51
C GLU A 62 -9.30 4.47 -3.47
N LEU A 63 -9.57 3.22 -3.85
CA LEU A 63 -8.57 2.17 -3.89
C LEU A 63 -8.54 1.54 -5.26
N LYS A 64 -7.36 1.50 -5.88
CA LYS A 64 -7.09 0.77 -7.11
C LYS A 64 -6.23 -0.44 -6.80
N ILE A 65 -6.69 -1.61 -7.22
CA ILE A 65 -5.88 -2.84 -7.21
C ILE A 65 -5.25 -2.94 -8.60
N GLU A 66 -3.93 -2.97 -8.66
CA GLU A 66 -3.20 -3.14 -9.92
C GLU A 66 -2.72 -4.58 -10.10
N ASN A 67 -2.33 -4.90 -11.34
CA ASN A 67 -1.82 -6.21 -11.70
C ASN A 67 -0.70 -6.66 -10.74
N PRO A 68 -0.69 -7.95 -10.36
CA PRO A 68 0.31 -8.48 -9.46
C PRO A 68 1.70 -8.48 -10.09
N ILE A 69 2.72 -8.52 -9.23
CA ILE A 69 4.11 -8.73 -9.62
C ILE A 69 4.49 -10.16 -9.22
N PHE A 70 5.11 -10.91 -10.13
CA PHE A 70 5.69 -12.22 -9.86
C PHE A 70 7.21 -12.06 -9.76
N GLN A 71 7.84 -12.65 -8.73
CA GLN A 71 9.30 -12.54 -8.56
C GLN A 71 10.07 -13.48 -9.49
N TYR A 72 9.50 -14.66 -9.76
CA TYR A 72 10.08 -15.72 -10.59
C TYR A 72 9.01 -16.33 -11.49
#